data_AF-C8X0T4-F1
#
_entry.id   AF-C8X0T4-F1
#
_cell.length_a   1.000
_cell.length_b   1.000
_cell.length_c   1.000
_cell.angle_alpha   90.00
_cell.angle_beta   90.00
_cell.angle_gamma   90.00
#
_symmetry.space_group_name_H-M   'P 1'
#
loop_
_entity.id
_entity.type
_entity.pdbx_description
1 polymer ?
#
loop_
_entity_poly.entity_id
_entity_poly.type
_entity_poly.pdbx_seq_one_letter_code
_entity_poly.pdbx_strand_id
1 'polypeptide(L)'
;MIRQYWVLGCLAGMVSALGLCLALVWVNIELVDVSYDLKRLQNSLQENQDLNAKLEVEYNHLLAPARLQTLAQEHGLQPAEQGTVRRLAQ
;
A
#
# COMPACT_ATOMS: atom_id res chain seq x y z
N MET A 1 48.30 -40.75 12.19
CA MET A 1 47.99 -39.55 11.40
C MET A 1 46.53 -39.53 10.91
N ILE A 2 46.01 -40.56 10.23
CA ILE A 2 44.60 -40.63 9.75
C ILE A 2 43.55 -40.25 10.82
N ARG A 3 43.66 -40.78 12.04
CA ARG A 3 42.69 -40.53 13.13
C ARG A 3 42.56 -39.06 13.53
N GLN A 4 43.63 -38.26 13.42
CA GLN A 4 43.59 -36.84 13.79
C GLN A 4 42.83 -36.01 12.74
N TYR A 5 42.93 -36.35 11.46
CA TYR A 5 42.19 -35.66 10.39
C TYR A 5 40.68 -35.88 10.50
N TRP A 6 40.24 -37.08 10.90
CA TRP A 6 38.82 -37.35 11.17
C TRP A 6 38.26 -36.50 12.31
N VAL A 7 39.02 -36.36 13.40
CA VAL A 7 38.62 -35.53 14.54
C VAL A 7 38.55 -34.06 14.14
N LEU A 8 39.55 -33.56 13.41
CA LEU A 8 39.56 -32.18 12.90
C LEU A 8 38.39 -31.90 11.94
N GLY A 9 38.06 -32.85 11.06
CA GLY A 9 36.92 -32.75 10.15
C GLY A 9 35.59 -32.67 10.89
N CYS A 10 35.38 -33.53 11.89
CA CYS A 10 34.17 -33.46 12.72
C CYS A 10 34.05 -32.13 13.47
N LEU A 11 35.17 -31.63 14.01
CA LEU A 11 35.19 -30.38 14.77
C LEU A 11 34.93 -29.17 13.87
N ALA A 12 35.51 -29.14 12.67
CA ALA A 12 35.23 -28.12 11.67
C ALA A 12 33.77 -28.17 11.19
N GLY A 13 33.21 -29.35 10.97
CA GLY A 13 31.80 -29.54 10.62
C GLY A 13 30.86 -29.02 11.71
N MET A 14 31.16 -29.31 12.97
CA MET A 14 30.38 -28.84 14.12
C MET A 14 30.42 -27.30 14.25
N VAL A 15 31.59 -26.69 14.09
CA VAL A 15 31.73 -25.22 14.10
C VAL A 15 30.96 -24.59 12.95
N SER A 16 31.03 -25.19 11.75
CA SER A 16 30.33 -24.70 10.56
C SER A 16 28.82 -24.79 10.73
N ALA A 17 28.31 -25.89 11.30
CA ALA A 17 26.90 -26.07 11.60
C ALA A 17 26.39 -25.03 12.60
N LEU A 18 27.16 -24.75 13.66
CA LEU A 18 26.82 -23.70 14.63
C LEU A 18 26.78 -22.32 13.99
N GLY A 19 27.75 -22.00 13.13
CA GLY A 19 27.78 -20.76 12.37
C GLY A 19 26.57 -20.60 11.44
N LEU A 20 26.19 -21.67 10.75
CA LEU A 20 24.99 -21.71 9.91
C LEU A 20 23.71 -21.53 10.70
N CYS A 21 23.56 -22.20 11.84
CA CYS A 21 22.41 -22.00 12.72
C CYS A 21 22.29 -20.54 13.19
N LEU A 22 23.41 -19.92 13.56
CA LEU A 22 23.41 -18.52 13.98
C LEU A 22 23.07 -17.57 12.82
N ALA A 23 23.63 -17.81 11.64
CA ALA A 23 23.33 -17.03 10.44
C ALA A 23 21.85 -17.14 10.05
N LEU A 24 21.26 -18.33 10.16
CA LEU A 24 19.83 -18.55 9.90
C LEU A 24 18.94 -17.75 10.84
N VAL A 25 19.29 -17.69 12.13
CA VAL A 25 18.55 -16.87 13.11
C VAL A 25 18.63 -15.39 12.73
N TRP A 26 19.81 -14.91 12.33
CA TRP A 26 19.99 -13.52 11.91
C TRP A 26 19.14 -13.17 10.68
N VAL A 27 19.21 -14.01 9.63
CA VAL A 27 18.40 -13.84 8.42
C VAL A 27 16.90 -13.89 8.73
N ASN A 28 16.50 -14.73 9.68
CA ASN A 28 15.10 -14.83 10.09
C ASN A 28 14.60 -13.52 10.73
N ILE A 29 15.41 -12.90 11.61
CA ILE A 29 15.07 -11.62 12.24
C ILE A 29 14.92 -10.53 11.18
N GLU A 30 15.90 -10.40 10.27
CA GLU A 30 15.86 -9.40 9.19
C GLU A 30 14.62 -9.58 8.30
N LEU A 31 14.28 -10.83 7.95
CA LEU A 31 13.11 -11.13 7.13
C LEU A 31 11.80 -10.76 7.84
N VAL A 32 11.74 -10.97 9.14
CA VAL A 32 10.59 -10.60 9.96
C VAL A 32 10.44 -9.09 10.01
N ASP A 33 11.51 -8.33 10.20
CA ASP A 33 11.48 -6.86 10.18
C ASP A 33 11.01 -6.32 8.82
N VAL A 34 11.54 -6.85 7.71
CA VAL A 34 11.07 -6.50 6.36
C VAL A 34 9.59 -6.81 6.17
N SER A 35 9.11 -7.94 6.70
CA SER A 35 7.70 -8.32 6.62
C SER A 35 6.80 -7.38 7.41
N TYR A 36 7.26 -6.91 8.57
CA TYR A 36 6.55 -5.90 9.36
C TYR A 36 6.47 -4.56 8.62
N ASP A 37 7.58 -4.11 8.04
CA ASP A 37 7.61 -2.87 7.25
C ASP A 37 6.69 -2.95 6.04
N LEU A 38 6.70 -4.09 5.33
CA LEU A 38 5.81 -4.30 4.19
C LEU A 38 4.34 -4.26 4.61
N LYS A 39 4.00 -4.89 5.74
CA LYS A 39 2.63 -4.88 6.27
C LYS A 39 2.20 -3.49 6.73
N ARG A 40 3.12 -2.72 7.31
CA ARG A 40 2.87 -1.32 7.68
C ARG A 40 2.60 -0.48 6.44
N LEU A 41 3.40 -0.63 5.39
CA LEU A 41 3.22 0.07 4.12
C LEU A 41 1.89 -0.29 3.46
N GLN A 42 1.52 -1.58 3.50
CA GLN A 42 0.25 -2.07 2.98
C GLN A 42 -0.93 -1.46 3.74
N ASN A 43 -0.87 -1.37 5.06
CA ASN A 43 -1.92 -0.71 5.86
C ASN A 43 -2.05 0.78 5.51
N SER A 44 -0.94 1.50 5.39
CA SER A 44 -0.98 2.92 5.01
C SER A 44 -1.52 3.14 3.59
N LEU A 45 -1.22 2.20 2.68
CA LEU A 45 -1.78 2.22 1.32
C LEU A 45 -3.29 1.97 1.36
N GLN A 46 -3.74 0.96 2.10
CA GLN A 46 -5.15 0.64 2.30
C GLN A 46 -5.92 1.83 2.87
N GLU A 47 -5.38 2.48 3.90
CA GLU A 47 -6.00 3.67 4.52
C GLU A 47 -6.17 4.81 3.51
N ASN A 48 -5.14 5.10 2.70
CA ASN A 48 -5.22 6.10 1.64
C ASN A 48 -6.23 5.74 0.54
N GLN A 49 -6.37 4.44 0.21
CA GLN A 49 -7.37 3.98 -0.75
C GLN A 49 -8.79 4.14 -0.21
N ASP A 50 -9.03 3.79 1.05
CA ASP A 50 -10.33 3.95 1.70
C ASP A 50 -10.74 5.43 1.78
N LEU A 51 -9.80 6.31 2.12
CA LEU A 51 -10.00 7.77 2.11
C LEU A 51 -10.35 8.28 0.70
N ASN A 52 -9.61 7.87 -0.33
CA ASN A 52 -9.91 8.26 -1.71
C ASN A 52 -11.27 7.74 -2.18
N ALA A 53 -11.61 6.47 -1.89
CA ALA A 53 -12.90 5.90 -2.23
C ALA A 53 -14.05 6.68 -1.58
N LYS A 54 -13.88 7.10 -0.32
CA LYS A 54 -14.85 7.95 0.37
C LYS A 54 -14.99 9.32 -0.31
N LEU A 55 -13.87 9.97 -0.63
CA LEU A 55 -13.85 11.24 -1.35
C LEU A 55 -14.52 11.14 -2.73
N GLU A 56 -14.29 10.04 -3.45
CA GLU A 56 -14.90 9.80 -4.75
C GLU A 56 -16.42 9.61 -4.65
N VAL A 57 -16.90 8.91 -3.62
CA VAL A 57 -18.34 8.79 -3.33
C VAL A 57 -18.96 10.15 -3.00
N GLU A 58 -18.30 10.95 -2.16
CA GLU A 58 -18.78 12.30 -1.80
C GLU A 58 -18.78 13.23 -3.02
N TYR A 59 -17.73 13.18 -3.84
CA TYR A 59 -17.63 13.94 -5.09
C TYR A 59 -18.75 13.56 -6.06
N ASN A 60 -19.00 12.27 -6.26
CA ASN A 60 -20.08 11.78 -7.11
C ASN A 60 -21.46 12.15 -6.53
N HIS A 61 -21.61 12.20 -5.21
CA HIS A 61 -22.84 12.68 -4.56
C HIS A 61 -23.06 14.18 -4.79
N LEU A 62 -22.00 15.00 -4.70
CA LEU A 62 -22.04 16.44 -4.97
C LEU A 62 -22.33 16.74 -6.45
N LEU A 63 -21.74 15.95 -7.36
CA LEU A 63 -21.99 16.05 -8.79
C LEU A 63 -23.30 15.41 -9.24
N ALA A 64 -24.03 14.71 -8.35
CA ALA A 64 -25.27 14.06 -8.71
C ALA A 64 -26.24 15.11 -9.30
N PRO A 65 -26.76 14.90 -10.53
CA PRO A 65 -27.58 15.89 -11.23
C PRO A 65 -28.80 16.36 -10.43
N ALA A 66 -29.35 15.50 -9.57
CA ALA A 66 -30.46 15.82 -8.69
C ALA A 66 -30.09 16.87 -7.63
N ARG A 67 -28.89 16.77 -7.03
CA ARG A 67 -28.37 17.75 -6.05
C ARG A 67 -28.04 19.08 -6.73
N LEU A 68 -27.46 19.03 -7.93
CA LEU A 68 -27.18 20.22 -8.73
C LEU A 68 -28.47 20.94 -9.15
N GLN A 69 -29.53 20.20 -9.49
CA GLN A 69 -30.84 20.78 -9.80
C GLN A 69 -31.51 21.40 -8.57
N THR A 70 -31.43 20.77 -7.40
CA THR A 70 -31.95 21.37 -6.16
C THR A 70 -31.18 22.64 -5.78
N LEU A 71 -29.85 22.63 -5.90
CA LEU A 71 -29.01 23.80 -5.61
C LEU A 71 -29.27 24.94 -6.62
N ALA A 72 -29.48 24.58 -7.89
CA ALA A 72 -29.86 25.52 -8.93
C ALA A 72 -31.23 26.16 -8.63
N GLN A 73 -32.23 25.37 -8.20
CA GLN A 73 -33.54 25.89 -7.80
C GLN A 73 -33.44 26.82 -6.57
N GLU A 74 -32.66 26.46 -5.55
CA GLU A 74 -32.45 27.29 -4.36
C GLU A 74 -31.76 28.63 -4.67
N HIS A 75 -30.83 28.66 -5.63
CA HIS A 75 -30.18 29.89 -6.08
C HIS A 75 -30.90 30.60 -7.24
N GLY A 76 -32.09 30.14 -7.65
CA GLY A 76 -32.86 30.73 -8.75
C GLY A 76 -32.24 30.54 -10.14
N LEU A 77 -31.28 29.62 -10.27
CA LEU A 77 -30.60 29.27 -11.52
C LEU A 77 -31.47 28.27 -12.31
N GLN A 78 -31.82 28.63 -13.54
CA GLN A 78 -32.55 27.76 -14.46
C GLN A 78 -31.59 27.02 -15.41
N PRO A 79 -31.98 25.86 -15.96
CA PRO A 79 -31.20 25.20 -17.00
C PRO A 79 -30.95 26.17 -18.15
N ALA A 80 -29.69 26.34 -18.54
CA ALA A 80 -29.36 27.18 -19.68
C ALA A 80 -30.09 26.66 -20.93
N GLU A 81 -30.92 27.50 -21.55
CA GLU A 81 -31.55 27.21 -22.84
C GLU A 81 -30.47 26.78 -23.86
N GLN A 82 -30.82 25.82 -24.72
CA GLN A 82 -29.96 25.30 -25.78
C GLN A 82 -29.57 26.43 -26.74
N GLY A 83 -28.48 27.14 -26.43
CA GLY A 83 -28.01 28.32 -27.18
C GLY A 83 -27.15 29.31 -26.39
N THR A 84 -27.22 29.32 -25.05
CA THR A 84 -26.58 30.36 -24.22
C THR A 84 -25.20 29.97 -23.66
N VAL A 85 -24.80 28.70 -23.79
CA VAL A 85 -23.46 28.25 -23.35
C VAL A 85 -22.43 28.66 -24.41
N ARG A 86 -21.74 29.79 -24.17
CA ARG A 86 -20.51 30.12 -24.91
C ARG A 86 -19.49 29.02 -24.62
N ARG A 87 -19.22 28.16 -25.60
CA ARG A 87 -17.98 27.36 -25.58
C ARG A 87 -16.82 28.34 -25.65
N LEU A 88 -16.06 28.45 -24.56
CA LEU A 88 -14.75 29.08 -24.62
C LEU A 88 -13.90 28.16 -25.48
N ALA A 89 -13.67 28.56 -26.72
CA ALA A 89 -12.77 27.88 -27.62
C ALA A 89 -11.35 28.00 -27.06
N GLN A 90 -10.78 26.87 -26.63
CA GLN A 90 -9.47 26.38 -27.07
C GLN A 90 -9.20 24.99 -26.51
#